data_AF-A0A068RAW4-F1
#
_entry.id   AF-A0A068RAW4-F1
#
_cell.length_a   1.000
_cell.length_b   1.000
_cell.length_c   1.000
_cell.angle_alpha   90.00
_cell.angle_beta   90.00
_cell.angle_gamma   90.00
#
_symmetry.space_group_name_H-M   'P 1'
#
loop_
_entity.id
_entity.type
_entity.pdbx_description
1 polymer ?
#
loop_
_entity_poly.entity_id
_entity_poly.type
_entity_poly.pdbx_seq_one_letter_code
_entity_poly.pdbx_strand_id
1 'polypeptide(L)'
;MKTKIIAAIFPLALLLSACTHVEPAFNDVGTRSGGCVAGGPDTVAQKFYHLRIQQGASTTLPNTSHLAQLQPYLSKMLYQDLVSVSQNPSKQAVIGDLFSGNVQGPSSASVASASTIPNTDAKNVPLRVALSYQNNGGSAVNWQDEVLMVP
;
A
#
# COMPACT_ATOMS: atom_id res chain seq x y z
N MET A 1 -19.13 -27.64 -67.46
CA MET A 1 -20.07 -27.43 -66.34
C MET A 1 -19.33 -26.79 -65.17
N LYS A 2 -19.70 -25.53 -64.87
CA LYS A 2 -19.56 -24.77 -63.60
C LYS A 2 -18.27 -24.89 -62.77
N THR A 3 -17.35 -23.94 -62.96
CA THR A 3 -16.36 -23.52 -61.95
C THR A 3 -17.05 -22.61 -60.94
N LYS A 4 -17.05 -23.00 -59.65
CA LYS A 4 -17.56 -22.19 -58.55
C LYS A 4 -16.40 -21.34 -58.00
N ILE A 5 -16.44 -20.04 -58.26
CA ILE A 5 -15.54 -19.06 -57.63
C ILE A 5 -16.08 -18.84 -56.21
N ILE A 6 -15.36 -19.35 -55.21
CA ILE A 6 -15.62 -19.06 -53.79
C ILE A 6 -14.83 -17.79 -53.46
N ALA A 7 -15.54 -16.68 -53.33
CA ALA A 7 -14.98 -15.43 -52.80
C ALA A 7 -14.76 -15.59 -51.28
N ALA A 8 -13.50 -15.73 -50.87
CA ALA A 8 -13.12 -15.71 -49.46
C ALA A 8 -12.89 -14.25 -49.03
N ILE A 9 -13.85 -13.69 -48.30
CA ILE A 9 -13.73 -12.36 -47.67
C ILE A 9 -13.04 -12.58 -46.33
N PHE A 10 -11.73 -12.34 -46.26
CA PHE A 10 -10.97 -12.40 -45.02
C PHE A 10 -11.24 -11.10 -44.23
N PRO A 11 -11.72 -11.16 -42.97
CA PRO A 11 -11.89 -9.96 -42.18
C PRO A 11 -10.50 -9.40 -41.85
N LEU A 12 -10.27 -8.17 -42.27
CA LEU A 12 -9.09 -7.38 -41.92
C LEU A 12 -9.11 -7.17 -40.40
N ALA A 13 -8.33 -7.97 -39.67
CA ALA A 13 -8.06 -7.73 -38.26
C ALA A 13 -7.26 -6.44 -38.13
N LEU A 14 -7.95 -5.33 -37.89
CA LEU A 14 -7.37 -4.08 -37.39
C LEU A 14 -6.77 -4.38 -36.02
N LEU A 15 -5.50 -4.76 -35.98
CA LEU A 15 -4.68 -4.74 -34.77
C LEU A 15 -4.49 -3.27 -34.39
N LEU A 16 -5.48 -2.67 -33.72
CA LEU A 16 -5.27 -1.46 -32.95
C LEU A 16 -4.34 -1.82 -31.79
N SER A 17 -3.03 -1.76 -32.02
CA SER A 17 -2.05 -1.57 -30.95
C SER A 17 -2.20 -0.15 -30.42
N ALA A 18 -3.37 0.15 -29.84
CA ALA A 18 -3.53 1.30 -28.99
C ALA A 18 -2.75 0.96 -27.72
N CYS A 19 -1.50 1.42 -27.65
CA CYS A 19 -0.88 1.74 -26.38
C CYS A 19 -1.82 2.74 -25.71
N THR A 20 -2.74 2.25 -24.89
CA THR A 20 -3.60 3.09 -24.06
C THR A 20 -2.65 3.82 -23.12
N HIS A 21 -2.25 5.03 -23.49
CA HIS A 21 -1.67 5.98 -22.57
C HIS A 21 -2.79 6.34 -21.62
N VAL A 22 -2.95 5.53 -20.57
CA VAL A 22 -3.83 5.85 -19.46
C VAL A 22 -3.07 6.92 -18.70
N GLU A 23 -3.52 8.16 -18.88
CA GLU A 23 -3.06 9.25 -18.02
C GLU A 23 -3.37 8.81 -16.59
N PRO A 24 -2.36 8.60 -15.74
CA PRO A 24 -2.63 8.16 -14.40
C PRO A 24 -3.51 9.22 -13.74
N ALA A 25 -4.54 8.80 -13.01
CA ALA A 25 -5.41 9.71 -12.24
C ALA A 25 -4.63 10.54 -11.19
N PHE A 26 -3.33 10.27 -11.04
CA PHE A 26 -2.40 10.86 -10.10
C PHE A 26 -1.22 11.51 -10.84
N ASN A 27 -0.99 12.79 -10.57
CA ASN A 27 0.21 13.48 -11.00
C ASN A 27 1.16 13.66 -9.80
N ASP A 28 2.26 12.92 -9.79
CA ASP A 28 3.24 12.96 -8.69
C ASP A 28 4.07 14.25 -8.75
N VAL A 29 3.53 15.35 -8.22
CA VAL A 29 4.19 16.67 -8.15
C VAL A 29 5.04 16.83 -6.87
N GLY A 30 5.48 15.73 -6.26
CA GLY A 30 6.34 15.72 -5.08
C GLY A 30 7.81 15.40 -5.42
N THR A 31 8.75 16.17 -4.87
CA THR A 31 10.14 15.69 -4.73
C THR A 31 10.15 14.55 -3.73
N ARG A 32 10.32 13.31 -4.23
CA ARG A 32 10.41 12.11 -3.38
C ARG A 32 11.63 12.20 -2.47
N SER A 33 11.43 12.17 -1.16
CA SER A 33 12.49 12.34 -0.16
C SER A 33 13.09 11.01 0.37
N GLY A 34 12.67 9.87 -0.20
CA GLY A 34 13.08 8.51 0.21
C GLY A 34 13.52 7.59 -0.94
N GLY A 35 14.02 6.40 -0.59
CA GLY A 35 14.38 5.36 -1.56
C GLY A 35 13.15 4.94 -2.38
N CYS A 36 13.31 4.77 -3.69
CA CYS A 36 12.19 4.46 -4.57
C CYS A 36 11.69 3.03 -4.38
N VAL A 37 10.54 2.87 -3.74
CA VAL A 37 9.75 1.63 -3.81
C VAL A 37 8.90 1.68 -5.08
N ALA A 38 8.98 0.62 -5.90
CA ALA A 38 8.20 0.54 -7.13
C ALA A 38 6.69 0.40 -6.83
N GLY A 39 5.87 1.18 -7.54
CA GLY A 39 4.40 1.15 -7.48
C GLY A 39 3.79 2.53 -7.20
N GLY A 40 2.47 2.60 -7.32
CA GLY A 40 1.68 3.74 -6.87
C GLY A 40 1.56 3.79 -5.33
N PRO A 41 1.01 4.87 -4.77
CA PRO A 41 0.91 5.05 -3.32
C PRO A 41 0.13 3.92 -2.62
N ASP A 42 -0.96 3.44 -3.23
CA ASP A 42 -1.74 2.29 -2.76
C ASP A 42 -0.93 0.99 -2.73
N THR A 43 -0.14 0.74 -3.78
CA THR A 43 0.75 -0.42 -3.90
C THR A 43 1.85 -0.39 -2.84
N VAL A 44 2.44 0.79 -2.60
CA VAL A 44 3.48 0.97 -1.58
C VAL A 44 2.92 0.77 -0.18
N ALA A 45 1.75 1.35 0.12
CA ALA A 45 1.06 1.12 1.39
C ALA A 45 0.68 -0.35 1.59
N GLN A 46 0.22 -1.04 0.54
CA GLN A 46 -0.11 -2.47 0.62
C GLN A 46 1.13 -3.30 0.96
N LYS A 47 2.28 -2.99 0.34
CA LYS A 47 3.56 -3.65 0.65
C LYS A 47 4.01 -3.39 2.09
N PHE A 48 3.84 -2.16 2.58
CA PHE A 48 4.14 -1.81 3.96
C PHE A 48 3.33 -2.67 4.95
N TYR A 49 1.99 -2.71 4.81
CA TYR A 49 1.15 -3.50 5.70
C TYR A 49 1.42 -5.00 5.60
N HIS A 50 1.70 -5.49 4.39
CA HIS A 50 2.07 -6.89 4.19
C HIS A 50 3.34 -7.25 4.96
N LEU A 51 4.39 -6.42 4.83
CA LEU A 51 5.65 -6.60 5.57
C LEU A 51 5.41 -6.51 7.08
N ARG A 52 4.62 -5.55 7.55
CA ARG A 52 4.30 -5.37 8.96
C ARG A 52 3.57 -6.59 9.55
N ILE A 53 2.61 -7.15 8.82
CA ILE A 53 1.87 -8.36 9.22
C ILE A 53 2.81 -9.59 9.21
N GLN A 54 3.68 -9.72 8.21
CA GLN A 54 4.67 -10.81 8.15
C GLN A 54 5.65 -10.78 9.34
N GLN A 55 6.04 -9.60 9.80
CA GLN A 55 6.86 -9.42 11.01
C GLN A 55 6.12 -9.79 12.30
N GLY A 56 4.81 -10.06 12.21
CA GLY A 56 3.92 -10.38 13.33
C GLY A 56 3.32 -9.12 13.95
N ALA A 57 2.01 -9.14 14.18
CA ALA A 57 1.37 -8.12 15.00
C ALA A 57 2.04 -8.08 16.38
N SER A 58 2.56 -6.92 16.76
CA SER A 58 3.33 -6.75 17.99
C SER A 58 2.74 -5.60 18.76
N THR A 59 2.53 -5.82 20.05
CA THR A 59 2.08 -4.80 21.00
C THR A 59 3.23 -3.91 21.46
N THR A 60 4.44 -4.16 20.95
CA THR A 60 5.68 -3.43 21.24
C THR A 60 6.28 -2.85 19.96
N LEU A 61 7.16 -1.86 20.14
CA LEU A 61 7.90 -1.26 19.03
C LEU A 61 8.69 -2.33 18.25
N PRO A 62 8.71 -2.29 16.91
CA PRO A 62 9.58 -3.18 16.14
C PRO A 62 11.04 -2.99 16.57
N ASN A 63 11.79 -4.10 16.64
CA ASN A 63 13.22 -4.05 16.92
C ASN A 63 13.99 -3.38 15.76
N THR A 64 15.27 -3.09 15.97
CA THR A 64 16.10 -2.40 14.97
C THR A 64 16.19 -3.12 13.63
N SER A 65 16.17 -4.45 13.59
CA SER A 65 16.21 -5.21 12.33
C SER A 65 14.89 -5.15 11.57
N HIS A 66 13.75 -5.21 12.25
CA HIS A 66 12.43 -5.03 11.67
C HIS A 66 12.22 -3.59 11.20
N LEU A 67 12.65 -2.59 11.99
CA LEU A 67 12.62 -1.18 11.59
C LEU A 67 13.44 -0.93 10.33
N ALA A 68 14.63 -1.50 10.22
CA ALA A 68 15.48 -1.34 9.02
C ALA A 68 14.78 -1.85 7.75
N GLN A 69 13.98 -2.91 7.83
CA GLN A 69 13.19 -3.41 6.69
C GLN A 69 12.04 -2.48 6.32
N LEU A 70 11.48 -1.75 7.29
CA LEU A 70 10.40 -0.78 7.08
C LEU A 70 10.91 0.56 6.54
N GLN A 71 12.22 0.85 6.64
CA GLN A 71 12.84 2.13 6.25
C GLN A 71 12.44 2.65 4.85
N PRO A 72 12.28 1.82 3.79
CA PRO A 72 11.83 2.30 2.48
C PRO A 72 10.38 2.80 2.44
N TYR A 73 9.57 2.47 3.43
CA TYR A 73 8.14 2.80 3.52
C TYR A 73 7.84 3.90 4.53
N LEU A 74 8.85 4.38 5.26
CA LEU A 74 8.70 5.38 6.30
C LEU A 74 9.38 6.68 5.87
N SER A 75 8.85 7.81 6.33
CA SER A 75 9.58 9.07 6.20
C SER A 75 10.89 9.01 6.98
N LYS A 76 11.91 9.72 6.51
CA LYS A 76 13.22 9.77 7.16
C LYS A 76 13.12 10.17 8.64
N MET A 77 12.30 11.18 8.93
CA MET A 77 12.08 11.68 10.29
C MET A 77 11.44 10.61 11.17
N LEU A 78 10.35 9.99 10.71
CA LEU A 78 9.67 8.93 11.46
C LEU A 78 10.60 7.73 11.72
N TYR A 79 11.37 7.31 10.72
CA TYR A 79 12.34 6.23 10.91
C TYR A 79 13.39 6.58 11.99
N GLN A 80 13.91 7.81 11.98
CA GLN A 80 14.89 8.28 12.98
C GLN A 80 14.29 8.30 14.39
N ASP A 81 13.05 8.78 14.52
CA ASP A 81 12.33 8.79 15.80
C ASP A 81 12.12 7.37 16.34
N LEU A 82 11.70 6.44 15.48
CA LEU A 82 11.50 5.03 15.87
C LEU A 82 12.79 4.34 16.29
N VAL A 83 13.89 4.58 15.56
CA VAL A 83 15.21 4.05 15.94
C VAL A 83 15.66 4.63 17.29
N SER A 84 15.47 5.93 17.51
CA SER A 84 15.82 6.60 18.77
C SER A 84 15.06 6.02 19.97
N VAL A 85 13.74 5.80 19.83
CA VAL A 85 12.91 5.17 20.86
C VAL A 85 13.28 3.69 21.05
N SER A 86 13.54 2.94 19.97
CA SER A 86 13.97 1.53 20.05
C SER A 86 15.30 1.37 20.81
N GLN A 87 16.21 2.33 20.72
CA GLN A 87 17.50 2.32 21.43
C GLN A 87 17.39 2.79 22.88
N ASN A 88 16.32 3.53 23.23
CA ASN A 88 16.11 4.11 24.55
C ASN A 88 14.67 3.85 25.05
N PRO A 89 14.28 2.58 25.29
CA PRO A 89 12.91 2.19 25.62
C PRO A 89 12.38 2.79 26.93
N SER A 90 13.26 3.29 27.80
CA SER A 90 12.91 3.96 29.06
C SER A 90 12.22 5.33 28.87
N LYS A 91 12.12 5.86 27.64
CA LYS A 91 11.46 7.16 27.37
C LYS A 91 9.96 7.06 27.04
N GLN A 92 9.49 5.97 26.47
CA GLN A 92 8.08 5.80 26.09
C GLN A 92 7.65 4.33 26.13
N ALA A 93 6.59 4.03 26.89
CA ALA A 93 5.88 2.77 26.77
C ALA A 93 4.93 2.86 25.57
N VAL A 94 5.28 2.19 24.46
CA VAL A 94 4.33 1.97 23.36
C VAL A 94 3.45 0.79 23.75
N ILE A 95 2.15 1.03 23.88
CA ILE A 95 1.16 0.01 24.21
C ILE A 95 0.31 -0.23 22.95
N GLY A 96 0.54 -1.36 22.31
CA GLY A 96 -0.23 -1.79 21.14
C GLY A 96 0.51 -1.61 19.81
N ASP A 97 -0.13 -2.05 18.72
CA ASP A 97 0.44 -1.89 17.39
C ASP A 97 0.38 -0.43 16.92
N LEU A 98 1.54 0.10 16.53
CA LEU A 98 1.72 1.52 16.21
C LEU A 98 1.06 1.94 14.88
N PHE A 99 0.90 1.02 13.94
CA PHE A 99 0.64 1.35 12.53
C PHE A 99 -0.78 1.02 12.07
N SER A 100 -1.61 0.49 12.98
CA SER A 100 -2.94 -0.03 12.63
C SER A 100 -4.07 0.57 13.47
N GLY A 101 -3.77 1.46 14.42
CA GLY A 101 -4.77 2.05 15.30
C GLY A 101 -5.46 1.05 16.25
N ASN A 102 -4.99 -0.20 16.32
CA ASN A 102 -5.54 -1.23 17.19
C ASN A 102 -4.45 -1.86 18.07
N VAL A 103 -4.74 -2.05 19.35
CA VAL A 103 -3.76 -2.58 20.31
C VAL A 103 -3.25 -3.98 19.92
N GLN A 104 -4.10 -4.87 19.42
CA GLN A 104 -3.68 -6.23 19.04
C GLN A 104 -2.96 -6.28 17.68
N GLY A 105 -3.12 -5.26 16.85
CA GLY A 105 -2.67 -5.26 15.47
C GLY A 105 -3.51 -6.16 14.54
N PRO A 106 -3.31 -6.02 13.22
CA PRO A 106 -4.06 -6.75 12.20
C PRO A 106 -3.38 -8.08 11.85
N SER A 107 -4.17 -9.07 11.45
CA SER A 107 -3.69 -10.24 10.72
C SER A 107 -3.97 -10.13 9.21
N SER A 108 -4.77 -9.16 8.77
CA SER A 108 -4.99 -8.85 7.36
C SER A 108 -5.13 -7.35 7.14
N ALA A 109 -4.72 -6.88 5.95
CA ALA A 109 -4.84 -5.50 5.53
C ALA A 109 -5.12 -5.42 4.02
N SER A 110 -6.10 -4.61 3.65
CA SER A 110 -6.46 -4.33 2.25
C SER A 110 -6.51 -2.82 2.04
N VAL A 111 -5.59 -2.30 1.24
CA VAL A 111 -5.50 -0.89 0.89
C VAL A 111 -6.41 -0.61 -0.31
N ALA A 112 -7.27 0.41 -0.18
CA ALA A 112 -8.12 0.86 -1.28
C ALA A 112 -7.28 1.50 -2.40
N SER A 113 -7.70 1.33 -3.65
CA SER A 113 -6.97 1.91 -4.79
C SER A 113 -7.01 3.43 -4.75
N ALA A 114 -5.84 4.04 -4.99
CA ALA A 114 -5.69 5.48 -5.11
C ALA A 114 -6.44 6.05 -6.32
N SER A 115 -6.71 5.23 -7.34
CA SER A 115 -7.45 5.62 -8.55
C SER A 115 -8.95 5.85 -8.29
N THR A 116 -9.48 5.37 -7.16
CA THR A 116 -10.88 5.56 -6.76
C THR A 116 -11.11 6.88 -6.03
N ILE A 117 -10.05 7.66 -5.79
CA ILE A 117 -10.09 8.91 -5.05
C ILE A 117 -10.29 10.06 -6.05
N PRO A 118 -11.44 10.75 -6.06
CA PRO A 118 -11.80 11.73 -7.08
C PRO A 118 -11.06 13.08 -6.97
N ASN A 119 -9.88 13.14 -6.36
CA ASN A 119 -9.16 14.39 -6.14
C ASN A 119 -7.81 14.39 -6.85
N THR A 120 -7.61 15.37 -7.72
CA THR A 120 -6.39 15.64 -8.49
C THR A 120 -5.19 16.04 -7.62
N ASP A 121 -5.40 16.50 -6.38
CA ASP A 121 -4.35 16.76 -5.40
C ASP A 121 -4.29 15.65 -4.34
N ALA A 122 -3.60 14.57 -4.68
CA ALA A 122 -3.46 13.41 -3.83
C ALA A 122 -2.33 13.53 -2.78
N LYS A 123 -1.73 14.72 -2.61
CA LYS A 123 -0.81 14.97 -1.49
C LYS A 123 -1.51 14.94 -0.13
N ASN A 124 -2.82 15.21 -0.09
CA ASN A 124 -3.58 15.34 1.16
C ASN A 124 -4.73 14.35 1.29
N VAL A 125 -4.86 13.37 0.38
CA VAL A 125 -5.93 12.39 0.50
C VAL A 125 -5.42 11.12 1.17
N PRO A 126 -5.99 10.73 2.33
CA PRO A 126 -5.61 9.49 2.97
C PRO A 126 -6.07 8.28 2.14
N LEU A 127 -5.20 7.27 2.09
CA LEU A 127 -5.56 5.94 1.63
C LEU A 127 -6.35 5.24 2.73
N ARG A 128 -7.51 4.70 2.37
CA ARG A 128 -8.31 3.88 3.28
C ARG A 128 -7.76 2.45 3.33
N VAL A 129 -7.60 1.92 4.53
CA VAL A 129 -7.08 0.57 4.77
C VAL A 129 -8.12 -0.21 5.56
N ALA A 130 -8.62 -1.30 5.00
CA ALA A 130 -9.47 -2.24 5.72
C ALA A 130 -8.58 -3.25 6.45
N LEU A 131 -8.72 -3.33 7.76
CA LEU A 131 -7.88 -4.12 8.65
C LEU A 131 -8.74 -5.14 9.40
N SER A 132 -8.20 -6.32 9.65
CA SER A 132 -8.89 -7.31 10.47
C SER A 132 -7.97 -8.27 11.20
N TYR A 133 -8.49 -8.88 12.27
CA TYR A 133 -7.91 -10.07 12.90
C TYR A 133 -9.00 -11.03 13.39
N GLN A 134 -8.62 -12.29 13.64
CA GLN A 134 -9.50 -13.27 14.29
C GLN A 134 -9.25 -13.26 15.79
N ASN A 135 -10.28 -13.03 16.59
CA ASN A 135 -10.14 -13.10 18.04
C ASN A 135 -10.10 -14.56 18.52
N ASN A 136 -9.70 -14.77 19.78
CA ASN A 136 -9.60 -16.11 20.38
C ASN A 136 -10.95 -16.87 20.46
N GLY A 137 -12.07 -16.18 20.25
CA GLY A 137 -13.41 -16.75 20.19
C GLY A 137 -13.88 -17.13 18.78
N GLY A 138 -13.01 -17.00 17.77
CA GLY A 138 -13.33 -17.32 16.37
C GLY A 138 -14.13 -16.26 15.62
N SER A 139 -14.29 -15.06 16.20
CA SER A 139 -14.96 -13.93 15.53
C SER A 139 -13.94 -12.99 14.88
N ALA A 140 -14.27 -12.53 13.68
CA ALA A 140 -13.51 -11.51 12.98
C ALA A 140 -13.76 -10.12 13.60
N VAL A 141 -12.68 -9.45 13.97
CA VAL A 141 -12.69 -8.02 14.32
C VAL A 141 -12.21 -7.26 13.09
N ASN A 142 -13.01 -6.31 12.62
CA ASN A 142 -12.73 -5.52 11.42
C ASN A 142 -12.79 -4.03 11.75
N TRP A 143 -11.90 -3.25 11.17
CA TRP A 143 -11.93 -1.79 11.27
C TRP A 143 -11.31 -1.15 10.02
N GLN A 144 -11.44 0.17 9.93
CA GLN A 144 -10.88 0.96 8.86
C GLN A 144 -9.91 1.99 9.45
N ASP A 145 -8.79 2.18 8.77
CA ASP A 145 -7.79 3.19 9.08
C ASP A 145 -7.52 4.06 7.85
N GLU A 146 -6.93 5.24 8.09
CA GLU A 146 -6.61 6.24 7.08
C GLU A 146 -5.12 6.59 7.13
N VAL A 147 -4.42 6.35 6.03
CA VAL A 147 -2.97 6.58 5.94
C VAL A 147 -2.66 7.69 4.95
N LEU A 148 -1.97 8.71 5.43
CA LEU A 148 -1.46 9.78 4.58
C LEU A 148 -0.08 9.41 4.04
N MET A 149 0.07 9.47 2.72
CA MET A 149 1.36 9.30 2.06
C MET A 149 2.10 10.63 2.02
N VAL A 150 3.32 10.66 2.55
CA VAL A 150 4.18 11.86 2.54
C VAL A 150 5.21 11.71 1.41
N PRO A 151 5.40 12.73 0.55
CA PRO A 151 6.40 12.70 -0.53
C PRO A 151 7.86 12.69 -0.03
#